data_AF-A0A818T4W0-F1
#
_entry.id   AF-A0A818T4W0-F1
#
_cell.length_a   1.000
_cell.length_b   1.000
_cell.length_c   1.000
_cell.angle_alpha   90.00
_cell.angle_beta   90.00
_cell.angle_gamma   90.00
#
_symmetry.space_group_name_H-M   'P 1'
#
loop_
_entity.id
_entity.type
_entity.pdbx_description
1 polymer ?
#
loop_
_entity_poly.entity_id
_entity_poly.type
_entity_poly.pdbx_seq_one_letter_code
_entity_poly.pdbx_strand_id
1 'polypeptide(L)'
;MLSRATLDVNPRRILSTVRESRQTSISSILVIIVKINFPSTVCKSTTCQDNYSNKVKSQVHSVTAIPISLTFTDGTKLDIKIIFQALEDVSSRDSIQTYVEPSIENVNPDALSAAIAQPNITYHENPVMKSPVAYVVWYGNWTGNSGVVLIEKFLAGIGSTSWWGMATQYTNGSNITFGQSTYDNYSQGTNLNQSMVFAIVTKAISSQALPFNENGIYFVLTSFDVNETEFCTSACGWHSYDLATKLIYSCIGNSELQCPQSCSVQQTSPNGNFGADAMASVIAHEAMEATTDPFMNAWFDSNGEENADKCAWTFGKLMRSSNGAYYNMIVGGVQFLIQQNWNLFIQNCSLF
;
A
#
# COMPACT_ATOMS: atom_id res chain seq x y z
N MET A 1 -2.06 29.30 -22.96
CA MET A 1 -2.89 29.15 -21.75
C MET A 1 -2.30 28.04 -20.91
N LEU A 2 -1.79 28.34 -19.72
CA LEU A 2 -1.19 27.36 -18.80
C LEU A 2 -2.22 27.05 -17.71
N SER A 3 -2.72 25.82 -17.67
CA SER A 3 -3.49 25.28 -16.55
C SER A 3 -2.57 24.48 -15.61
N ARG A 4 -2.89 24.62 -14.31
CA ARG A 4 -2.23 24.04 -13.14
C ARG A 4 -2.25 22.50 -13.14
N ALA A 5 -1.24 21.90 -12.50
CA ALA A 5 -1.40 20.70 -11.70
C ALA A 5 -0.49 20.81 -10.48
N THR A 6 -1.10 20.74 -9.30
CA THR A 6 -0.48 20.64 -7.97
C THR A 6 -0.05 19.19 -7.75
N LEU A 7 1.13 18.95 -7.21
CA LEU A 7 1.58 17.62 -6.79
C LEU A 7 1.98 17.73 -5.32
N ASP A 8 1.25 17.01 -4.47
CA ASP A 8 1.47 16.93 -3.03
C ASP A 8 2.54 15.88 -2.71
N VAL A 9 3.31 16.15 -1.67
CA VAL A 9 4.58 15.47 -1.37
C VAL A 9 4.28 14.25 -0.51
N ASN A 10 4.08 13.09 -1.13
CA ASN A 10 4.15 11.79 -0.45
C ASN A 10 5.33 10.99 -1.04
N PRO A 11 6.35 10.61 -0.24
CA PRO A 11 7.51 9.86 -0.72
C PRO A 11 7.18 8.46 -1.30
N ARG A 12 5.91 8.03 -1.26
CA ARG A 12 5.43 6.70 -1.70
C ARG A 12 4.83 6.61 -3.10
N ARG A 13 4.82 7.67 -3.89
CA ARG A 13 4.39 7.63 -5.29
C ARG A 13 5.46 8.26 -6.17
N ILE A 14 6.28 7.46 -6.84
CA ILE A 14 6.92 7.95 -8.07
C ILE A 14 5.84 7.94 -9.17
N LEU A 15 4.94 8.91 -9.14
CA LEU A 15 4.14 9.26 -10.30
C LEU A 15 4.99 10.17 -11.18
N SER A 16 5.65 9.59 -12.17
CA SER A 16 6.32 10.37 -13.21
C SER A 16 5.27 11.13 -14.02
N THR A 17 5.23 12.46 -13.91
CA THR A 17 4.47 13.28 -14.87
C THR A 17 5.30 13.43 -16.14
N VAL A 18 4.96 12.69 -17.20
CA VAL A 18 5.58 12.84 -18.53
C VAL A 18 4.76 13.86 -19.32
N ARG A 19 5.40 14.91 -19.86
CA ARG A 19 4.76 15.80 -20.84
C ARG A 19 5.03 15.27 -22.25
N GLU A 20 3.95 14.99 -22.99
CA GLU A 20 4.01 14.56 -24.39
C GLU A 20 4.57 15.66 -25.31
N SER A 21 5.34 15.27 -26.33
CA SER A 21 5.47 16.04 -27.57
C SER A 21 5.01 15.18 -28.74
N ARG A 22 3.98 15.60 -29.49
CA ARG A 22 3.57 14.93 -30.73
C ARG A 22 4.64 15.12 -31.80
N GLN A 23 4.97 14.07 -32.58
CA GLN A 23 5.78 14.20 -33.80
C GLN A 23 5.11 13.55 -35.02
N THR A 24 5.32 14.18 -36.18
CA THR A 24 4.68 13.89 -37.48
C THR A 24 5.69 13.62 -38.62
N SER A 25 6.92 13.16 -38.36
CA SER A 25 7.82 12.73 -39.46
C SER A 25 8.99 11.83 -39.02
N ILE A 26 9.48 11.03 -39.99
CA ILE A 26 10.34 9.84 -39.84
C ILE A 26 11.84 10.17 -39.58
N SER A 27 12.21 11.44 -39.42
CA SER A 27 13.61 11.89 -39.25
C SER A 27 13.87 12.76 -38.02
N SER A 28 13.00 12.71 -37.01
CA SER A 28 13.06 13.61 -35.86
C SER A 28 13.59 12.92 -34.61
N ILE A 29 14.41 13.65 -33.83
CA ILE A 29 14.95 13.22 -32.53
C ILE A 29 13.81 13.28 -31.51
N LEU A 30 13.50 12.17 -30.84
CA LEU A 30 12.60 12.16 -29.69
C LEU A 30 13.39 12.54 -28.44
N VAL A 31 12.95 13.58 -27.74
CA VAL A 31 13.54 14.02 -26.47
C VAL A 31 12.54 13.71 -25.37
N ILE A 32 12.85 12.71 -24.56
CA ILE A 32 12.05 12.35 -23.39
C ILE A 32 12.65 13.08 -22.19
N ILE A 33 11.80 13.81 -21.47
CA ILE A 33 12.17 14.49 -20.23
C ILE A 33 11.52 13.75 -19.06
N VAL A 34 12.34 13.14 -18.21
CA VAL A 34 11.89 12.54 -16.96
C VAL A 34 12.25 13.49 -15.83
N LYS A 35 11.26 13.88 -15.03
CA LYS A 35 11.46 14.74 -13.85
C LYS A 35 11.27 13.90 -12.60
N ILE A 36 12.32 13.78 -11.81
CA ILE A 36 12.30 13.13 -10.48
C ILE A 36 12.56 14.24 -9.47
N ASN A 37 11.57 14.58 -8.62
CA ASN A 37 11.73 15.64 -7.62
C ASN A 37 11.93 15.02 -6.24
N PHE A 38 13.04 15.36 -5.58
CA PHE A 38 13.24 15.12 -4.15
C PHE A 38 13.23 16.44 -3.37
N PRO A 39 12.79 16.46 -2.11
CA PRO A 39 12.96 17.62 -1.23
C PRO A 39 14.44 18.05 -1.16
N SER A 40 14.71 19.35 -1.11
CA SER A 40 16.08 19.91 -1.07
C SER A 40 16.88 19.52 0.19
N THR A 41 16.19 19.04 1.23
CA THR A 41 16.79 18.51 2.47
C THR A 41 17.38 17.10 2.31
N VAL A 42 17.03 16.39 1.23
CA VAL A 42 17.31 14.95 1.03
C VAL A 42 18.46 14.69 0.06
N CYS A 43 18.71 15.58 -0.91
CA CYS A 43 19.74 15.34 -1.93
C CYS A 43 20.69 16.54 -2.11
N LYS A 44 22.01 16.26 -2.12
CA LYS A 44 23.10 17.25 -2.31
C LYS A 44 23.59 17.36 -3.76
N SER A 45 23.23 16.42 -4.65
CA SER A 45 23.72 16.42 -6.03
C SER A 45 22.81 17.26 -6.95
N THR A 46 23.41 18.02 -7.88
CA THR A 46 22.68 18.75 -8.93
C THR A 46 21.77 17.83 -9.75
N THR A 47 22.19 16.57 -9.92
CA THR A 47 21.44 15.49 -10.59
C THR A 47 20.08 15.12 -9.97
N CYS A 48 19.76 15.54 -8.75
CA CYS A 48 18.43 15.32 -8.13
C CYS A 48 17.43 16.48 -8.37
N GLN A 49 17.91 17.63 -8.84
CA GLN A 49 17.09 18.80 -9.14
C GLN A 49 17.00 19.10 -10.64
N ASP A 50 17.76 18.37 -11.45
CA ASP A 50 17.86 18.56 -12.89
C ASP A 50 16.77 17.80 -13.65
N ASN A 51 16.25 18.41 -14.73
CA ASN A 51 15.42 17.73 -15.71
C ASN A 51 16.32 16.74 -16.48
N TYR A 52 16.09 15.44 -16.38
CA TYR A 52 16.78 14.48 -17.23
C TYR A 52 16.18 14.56 -18.63
N SER A 53 16.86 15.26 -19.54
CA SER A 53 16.57 15.20 -20.96
C SER A 53 17.56 14.26 -21.63
N ASN A 54 17.10 13.14 -22.18
CA ASN A 54 17.96 12.30 -23.02
C ASN A 54 17.52 12.41 -24.48
N LYS A 55 18.48 12.68 -25.37
CA LYS A 55 18.24 12.75 -26.82
C LYS A 55 18.43 11.35 -27.38
N VAL A 56 17.35 10.61 -27.60
CA VAL A 56 17.43 9.30 -28.24
C VAL A 56 17.53 9.53 -29.75
N LYS A 57 18.72 9.30 -30.32
CA LYS A 57 19.00 9.41 -31.76
C LYS A 57 19.03 8.02 -32.41
N SER A 58 17.89 7.34 -32.56
CA SER A 58 17.75 6.27 -33.55
C SER A 58 16.31 5.78 -33.62
N GLN A 59 15.92 5.24 -34.79
CA GLN A 59 14.70 4.44 -34.94
C GLN A 59 14.69 3.32 -33.89
N VAL A 60 13.77 3.41 -32.92
CA VAL A 60 13.77 2.55 -31.74
C VAL A 60 13.03 1.25 -32.07
N HIS A 61 13.78 0.25 -32.54
CA HIS A 61 13.37 -1.17 -32.50
C HIS A 61 13.99 -1.91 -31.29
N SER A 62 14.68 -1.20 -30.40
CA SER A 62 15.42 -1.77 -29.27
C SER A 62 15.06 -1.10 -27.96
N VAL A 63 14.66 -1.93 -26.98
CA VAL A 63 14.51 -1.52 -25.58
C VAL A 63 15.82 -0.85 -25.12
N THR A 64 15.75 0.43 -24.79
CA THR A 64 16.90 1.16 -24.24
C THR A 64 16.68 1.31 -22.75
N ALA A 65 17.66 0.88 -21.95
CA ALA A 65 17.66 1.07 -20.51
C ALA A 65 18.65 2.17 -20.15
N ILE A 66 18.22 3.15 -19.36
CA ILE A 66 19.07 4.23 -18.88
C ILE A 66 19.30 4.02 -17.38
N PRO A 67 20.52 3.65 -16.97
CA PRO A 67 20.86 3.61 -15.55
C PRO A 67 21.02 5.04 -15.02
N ILE A 68 20.44 5.30 -13.86
CA ILE A 68 20.56 6.55 -13.12
C ILE A 68 20.99 6.21 -11.70
N SER A 69 22.16 6.70 -11.28
CA SER A 69 22.63 6.56 -9.90
C SER A 69 22.43 7.87 -9.16
N LEU A 70 21.62 7.85 -8.11
CA LEU A 70 21.40 8.98 -7.20
C LEU A 70 22.24 8.79 -5.95
N THR A 71 22.70 9.89 -5.35
CA THR A 71 23.43 9.87 -4.07
C THR A 71 22.81 10.88 -3.12
N PHE A 72 22.37 10.41 -1.96
CA PHE A 72 21.69 11.18 -0.92
C PHE A 72 22.68 11.85 0.04
N THR A 73 22.17 12.75 0.89
CA THR A 73 22.99 13.54 1.82
C THR A 73 23.71 12.71 2.89
N ASP A 74 23.18 11.54 3.21
CA ASP A 74 23.72 10.53 4.13
C ASP A 74 24.75 9.59 3.46
N GLY A 75 24.96 9.71 2.15
CA GLY A 75 25.85 8.85 1.36
C GLY A 75 25.17 7.62 0.75
N THR A 76 23.87 7.41 1.00
CA THR A 76 23.08 6.33 0.40
C THR A 76 23.04 6.49 -1.11
N LYS A 77 23.15 5.37 -1.84
CA LYS A 77 23.05 5.34 -3.31
C LYS A 77 21.77 4.63 -3.74
N LEU A 78 21.07 5.20 -4.70
CA LEU A 78 19.91 4.58 -5.34
C LEU A 78 20.16 4.46 -6.84
N ASP A 79 20.23 3.22 -7.31
CA ASP A 79 20.37 2.91 -8.72
C ASP A 79 18.98 2.64 -9.31
N ILE A 80 18.59 3.45 -10.28
CA ILE A 80 17.31 3.38 -10.97
C ILE A 80 17.58 2.93 -12.41
N LYS A 81 16.76 2.02 -12.93
CA LYS A 81 16.76 1.66 -14.35
C LYS A 81 15.46 2.16 -14.99
N ILE A 82 15.56 3.15 -15.86
CA ILE A 82 14.42 3.56 -16.69
C ILE A 82 14.42 2.73 -17.95
N ILE A 83 13.34 2.00 -18.19
CA ILE A 83 13.16 1.19 -19.38
C ILE A 83 12.18 1.90 -20.31
N PHE A 84 12.56 2.03 -21.59
CA PHE A 84 11.69 2.55 -22.63
C PHE A 84 11.21 1.38 -23.49
N GLN A 85 9.91 1.11 -23.45
CA GLN A 85 9.27 0.14 -24.33
C GLN A 85 8.52 0.87 -25.44
N ALA A 86 8.79 0.51 -26.70
CA ALA A 86 8.02 1.01 -27.84
C ALA A 86 6.72 0.20 -27.95
N LEU A 87 5.58 0.89 -27.96
CA LEU A 87 4.28 0.31 -28.30
C LEU A 87 3.93 0.76 -29.72
N GLU A 88 3.71 -0.19 -30.62
CA GLU A 88 3.18 0.08 -31.96
C GLU A 88 1.65 0.10 -31.90
N ASP A 89 1.05 1.27 -32.12
CA ASP A 89 -0.38 1.36 -32.35
C ASP A 89 -0.67 1.24 -33.85
N VAL A 90 -1.25 0.11 -34.25
CA VAL A 90 -1.56 -0.23 -35.67
C VAL A 90 -2.98 0.24 -36.06
N SER A 91 -3.64 1.06 -35.23
CA SER A 91 -5.06 1.40 -35.39
C SER A 91 -5.39 2.34 -36.56
N SER A 92 -4.41 2.93 -37.27
CA SER A 92 -4.68 3.66 -38.51
C SER A 92 -3.54 3.57 -39.53
N ARG A 93 -3.89 3.25 -40.79
CA ARG A 93 -2.95 2.97 -41.89
C ARG A 93 -2.13 4.18 -42.39
N ASP A 94 -2.26 5.36 -41.79
CA ASP A 94 -1.60 6.58 -42.27
C ASP A 94 -0.65 7.25 -41.26
N SER A 95 -0.45 6.68 -40.06
CA SER A 95 0.63 7.13 -39.16
C SER A 95 0.98 6.06 -38.13
N ILE A 96 2.23 5.56 -38.16
CA ILE A 96 2.79 4.81 -37.03
C ILE A 96 3.02 5.82 -35.90
N GLN A 97 2.20 5.75 -34.84
CA GLN A 97 2.51 6.44 -33.58
C GLN A 97 3.28 5.47 -32.69
N THR A 98 4.55 5.77 -32.45
CA THR A 98 5.36 5.05 -31.46
C THR A 98 5.12 5.71 -30.12
N TYR A 99 4.43 5.01 -29.22
CA TYR A 99 4.34 5.42 -27.82
C TYR A 99 5.54 4.86 -27.07
N VAL A 100 6.11 5.65 -26.18
CA VAL A 100 7.17 5.22 -25.28
C VAL A 100 6.67 5.40 -23.87
N GLU A 101 6.37 4.30 -23.19
CA GLU A 101 6.04 4.30 -21.76
C GLU A 101 7.33 4.06 -20.96
N PRO A 102 7.77 5.03 -20.11
CA PRO A 102 8.84 4.77 -19.17
C PRO A 102 8.30 4.01 -17.96
N SER A 103 8.86 2.84 -17.66
CA SER A 103 8.70 2.16 -16.38
C SER A 103 9.97 2.29 -15.55
N ILE A 104 9.78 2.41 -14.23
CA ILE A 104 10.89 2.42 -13.27
C ILE A 104 11.01 1.03 -12.69
N GLU A 105 12.09 0.32 -13.02
CA GLU A 105 12.37 -1.00 -12.47
C GLU A 105 13.56 -0.94 -11.50
N ASN A 106 13.51 -1.75 -10.44
CA ASN A 106 14.56 -1.90 -9.42
C ASN A 106 14.75 -0.69 -8.48
N VAL A 107 13.71 0.10 -8.20
CA VAL A 107 13.74 0.94 -6.99
C VAL A 107 13.66 -0.02 -5.82
N ASN A 108 14.72 -0.12 -5.01
CA ASN A 108 14.60 -0.71 -3.69
C ASN A 108 13.80 0.29 -2.82
N PRO A 109 12.50 0.02 -2.52
CA PRO A 109 11.67 0.97 -1.76
C PRO A 109 12.27 1.20 -0.37
N ASP A 110 12.90 0.16 0.19
CA ASP A 110 13.57 0.19 1.49
C ASP A 110 14.78 1.15 1.49
N ALA A 111 15.48 1.31 0.35
CA ALA A 111 16.59 2.25 0.23
C ALA A 111 16.12 3.70 0.08
N LEU A 112 14.93 3.92 -0.48
CA LEU A 112 14.35 5.25 -0.62
C LEU A 112 13.71 5.75 0.68
N SER A 113 13.03 4.88 1.43
CA SER A 113 12.52 5.22 2.77
C SER A 113 13.65 5.42 3.77
N ALA A 114 14.73 4.64 3.70
CA ALA A 114 15.90 4.81 4.56
C ALA A 114 16.70 6.09 4.28
N ALA A 115 16.65 6.64 3.06
CA ALA A 115 17.40 7.83 2.66
C ALA A 115 16.76 9.17 3.13
N ILE A 116 15.52 9.13 3.63
CA ILE A 116 14.83 10.29 4.20
C ILE A 116 14.68 10.02 5.68
N ALA A 117 15.41 10.75 6.53
CA ALA A 117 15.18 10.71 7.97
C ALA A 117 13.71 11.09 8.23
N GLN A 118 12.90 10.08 8.56
CA GLN A 118 11.50 10.29 8.86
C GLN A 118 11.35 10.79 10.30
N PRO A 119 10.38 11.69 10.60
CA PRO A 119 10.14 12.11 11.96
C PRO A 119 9.80 10.90 12.84
N ASN A 120 10.32 10.88 14.06
CA ASN A 120 9.99 9.83 15.01
C ASN A 120 8.52 9.93 15.41
N ILE A 121 7.87 8.78 15.56
CA ILE A 121 6.52 8.72 16.15
C ILE A 121 6.64 9.03 17.64
N THR A 122 5.75 9.90 18.14
CA THR A 122 5.66 10.24 19.55
C THR A 122 4.32 9.80 20.13
N TYR A 123 4.33 9.51 21.43
CA TYR A 123 3.10 9.22 22.18
C TYR A 123 2.44 10.52 22.64
N HIS A 124 1.15 10.65 22.40
CA HIS A 124 0.34 11.84 22.72
C HIS A 124 -0.56 11.62 23.95
N GLU A 125 -0.18 10.68 24.83
CA GLU A 125 -0.84 10.42 26.13
C GLU A 125 -2.29 9.93 26.06
N ASN A 126 -2.73 9.40 24.91
CA ASN A 126 -4.10 8.88 24.71
C ASN A 126 -4.18 7.35 24.66
N PRO A 127 -5.39 6.75 24.83
CA PRO A 127 -5.54 5.30 24.94
C PRO A 127 -5.08 4.52 23.70
N VAL A 128 -4.45 3.36 23.94
CA VAL A 128 -4.14 2.33 22.94
C VAL A 128 -4.93 1.05 23.22
N MET A 129 -5.07 0.15 22.25
CA MET A 129 -5.76 -1.12 22.45
C MET A 129 -4.91 -2.12 23.23
N LYS A 130 -5.42 -2.60 24.37
CA LYS A 130 -4.69 -3.50 25.28
C LYS A 130 -4.90 -4.99 25.03
N SER A 131 -5.92 -5.35 24.25
CA SER A 131 -6.25 -6.75 23.90
C SER A 131 -7.11 -6.77 22.64
N PRO A 132 -6.57 -6.34 21.49
CA PRO A 132 -7.36 -6.17 20.29
C PRO A 132 -7.90 -7.52 19.79
N VAL A 133 -9.14 -7.51 19.30
CA VAL A 133 -9.82 -8.67 18.72
C VAL A 133 -10.30 -8.30 17.33
N ALA A 134 -9.82 -9.00 16.31
CA ALA A 134 -10.29 -8.83 14.94
C ALA A 134 -11.64 -9.54 14.75
N TYR A 135 -12.64 -8.79 14.31
CA TYR A 135 -13.91 -9.33 13.80
C TYR A 135 -14.03 -9.00 12.33
N VAL A 136 -14.62 -9.91 11.54
CA VAL A 136 -14.70 -9.75 10.08
C VAL A 136 -16.14 -9.77 9.60
N VAL A 137 -16.49 -8.81 8.75
CA VAL A 137 -17.68 -8.85 7.90
C VAL A 137 -17.22 -9.06 6.45
N TRP A 138 -17.46 -10.25 5.92
CA TRP A 138 -17.28 -10.59 4.51
C TRP A 138 -18.39 -9.92 3.70
N TYR A 139 -18.10 -8.74 3.16
CA TYR A 139 -19.10 -7.90 2.49
C TYR A 139 -19.10 -8.15 0.98
N GLY A 140 -20.27 -8.49 0.43
CA GLY A 140 -20.48 -8.85 -0.97
C GLY A 140 -20.40 -10.36 -1.21
N ASN A 141 -20.01 -10.79 -2.42
CA ASN A 141 -20.02 -12.19 -2.80
C ASN A 141 -18.67 -12.87 -2.56
N TRP A 142 -18.62 -13.67 -1.49
CA TRP A 142 -17.45 -14.47 -1.10
C TRP A 142 -17.63 -15.97 -1.37
N THR A 143 -18.71 -16.37 -2.04
CA THR A 143 -19.04 -17.78 -2.27
C THR A 143 -17.94 -18.49 -3.06
N GLY A 144 -17.35 -19.53 -2.48
CA GLY A 144 -16.30 -20.32 -3.12
C GLY A 144 -14.94 -19.62 -3.23
N ASN A 145 -14.78 -18.42 -2.67
CA ASN A 145 -13.51 -17.71 -2.68
C ASN A 145 -12.58 -18.27 -1.59
N SER A 146 -11.39 -18.76 -1.98
CA SER A 146 -10.40 -19.32 -1.06
C SER A 146 -9.82 -18.28 -0.08
N GLY A 147 -9.99 -16.99 -0.37
CA GLY A 147 -9.51 -15.88 0.43
C GLY A 147 -10.07 -15.85 1.85
N VAL A 148 -11.32 -16.30 2.04
CA VAL A 148 -11.94 -16.39 3.38
C VAL A 148 -11.06 -17.20 4.33
N VAL A 149 -10.70 -18.42 3.92
CA VAL A 149 -9.88 -19.33 4.74
C VAL A 149 -8.46 -18.80 4.93
N LEU A 150 -7.90 -18.13 3.91
CA LEU A 150 -6.55 -17.57 3.97
C LEU A 150 -6.45 -16.43 4.99
N ILE A 151 -7.37 -15.47 4.93
CA ILE A 151 -7.40 -14.32 5.84
C ILE A 151 -7.76 -14.74 7.27
N GLU A 152 -8.69 -15.66 7.47
CA GLU A 152 -9.00 -16.15 8.83
C GLU A 152 -7.79 -16.86 9.45
N LYS A 153 -7.03 -17.65 8.67
CA LYS A 153 -5.76 -18.22 9.13
C LYS A 153 -4.72 -17.15 9.43
N PHE A 154 -4.64 -16.11 8.60
CA PHE A 154 -3.75 -14.98 8.84
C PHE A 154 -4.08 -14.29 10.16
N LEU A 155 -5.33 -13.87 10.37
CA LEU A 155 -5.80 -13.20 11.58
C LEU A 155 -5.64 -14.07 12.83
N ALA A 156 -5.90 -15.37 12.74
CA ALA A 156 -5.71 -16.29 13.85
C ALA A 156 -4.23 -16.47 14.24
N GLY A 157 -3.30 -16.24 13.32
CA GLY A 157 -1.87 -16.46 13.55
C GLY A 157 -1.05 -15.19 13.78
N ILE A 158 -1.45 -14.04 13.22
CA ILE A 158 -0.59 -12.85 13.11
C ILE A 158 -0.15 -12.32 14.48
N GLY A 159 -1.04 -12.34 15.48
CA GLY A 159 -0.73 -11.90 16.84
C GLY A 159 0.35 -12.72 17.55
N SER A 160 0.71 -13.90 17.04
CA SER A 160 1.77 -14.75 17.57
C SER A 160 3.14 -14.49 16.92
N THR A 161 3.20 -13.61 15.93
CA THR A 161 4.42 -13.35 15.15
C THR A 161 5.30 -12.33 15.85
N SER A 162 6.62 -12.40 15.60
CA SER A 162 7.56 -11.35 16.02
C SER A 162 7.24 -10.00 15.37
N TRP A 163 6.67 -9.99 14.16
CA TRP A 163 6.19 -8.77 13.51
C TRP A 163 5.13 -8.07 14.34
N TRP A 164 4.11 -8.81 14.82
CA TRP A 164 3.09 -8.23 15.69
C TRP A 164 3.64 -7.84 17.06
N GLY A 165 4.71 -8.51 17.52
CA GLY A 165 5.41 -8.16 18.75
C GLY A 165 5.87 -6.69 18.80
N MET A 166 6.01 -6.01 17.66
CA MET A 166 6.28 -4.56 17.64
C MET A 166 5.17 -3.72 18.28
N ALA A 167 3.91 -4.19 18.30
CA ALA A 167 2.81 -3.51 18.97
C ALA A 167 3.09 -3.27 20.47
N THR A 168 3.86 -4.13 21.14
CA THR A 168 4.18 -3.97 22.56
C THR A 168 5.07 -2.78 22.85
N GLN A 169 5.72 -2.22 21.83
CA GLN A 169 6.56 -1.03 21.94
C GLN A 169 5.72 0.24 22.14
N TYR A 170 4.43 0.21 21.77
CA TYR A 170 3.50 1.34 21.75
C TYR A 170 2.61 1.33 23.01
N THR A 171 3.17 1.70 24.16
CA THR A 171 2.45 1.84 25.45
C THR A 171 1.63 0.61 25.87
N ASN A 172 2.21 -0.60 25.77
CA ASN A 172 1.58 -1.90 26.04
C ASN A 172 0.45 -2.28 25.05
N GLY A 173 0.59 -1.97 23.77
CA GLY A 173 -0.11 -2.73 22.73
C GLY A 173 0.13 -4.23 22.94
N SER A 174 -0.86 -5.06 22.63
CA SER A 174 -0.80 -6.50 22.89
C SER A 174 -1.06 -7.31 21.64
N ASN A 175 -0.97 -8.63 21.78
CA ASN A 175 -1.26 -9.55 20.69
C ASN A 175 -2.72 -9.46 20.28
N ILE A 176 -2.96 -9.20 18.99
CA ILE A 176 -4.29 -9.33 18.41
C ILE A 176 -4.70 -10.79 18.38
N THR A 177 -6.00 -11.02 18.61
CA THR A 177 -6.63 -12.33 18.45
C THR A 177 -7.70 -12.25 17.39
N PHE A 178 -7.98 -13.37 16.72
CA PHE A 178 -9.14 -13.47 15.84
C PHE A 178 -10.35 -13.89 16.66
N GLY A 179 -11.44 -13.12 16.56
CA GLY A 179 -12.72 -13.43 17.17
C GLY A 179 -13.55 -14.35 16.26
N GLN A 180 -14.51 -13.75 15.56
CA GLN A 180 -15.38 -14.45 14.63
C GLN A 180 -15.66 -13.60 13.39
N SER A 181 -16.18 -14.24 12.34
CA SER A 181 -16.59 -13.61 11.10
C SER A 181 -18.09 -13.79 10.83
N THR A 182 -18.64 -12.94 9.97
CA THR A 182 -19.99 -13.06 9.42
C THR A 182 -20.00 -12.62 7.95
N TYR A 183 -21.12 -12.87 7.27
CA TYR A 183 -21.34 -12.45 5.89
C TYR A 183 -22.40 -11.37 5.81
N ASP A 184 -22.19 -10.40 4.92
CA ASP A 184 -23.20 -9.44 4.52
C ASP A 184 -23.29 -9.36 3.00
N ASN A 185 -24.38 -9.90 2.46
CA ASN A 185 -24.59 -9.99 1.01
C ASN A 185 -25.14 -8.67 0.45
N TYR A 186 -24.27 -7.66 0.36
CA TYR A 186 -24.53 -6.36 -0.26
C TYR A 186 -25.64 -5.52 0.39
N SER A 187 -25.75 -5.49 1.72
CA SER A 187 -26.86 -4.78 2.37
C SER A 187 -26.86 -3.26 2.20
N GLN A 188 -25.74 -2.66 1.80
CA GLN A 188 -25.60 -1.26 1.42
C GLN A 188 -25.35 -1.09 -0.10
N GLY A 189 -25.56 -2.14 -0.90
CA GLY A 189 -25.27 -2.16 -2.33
C GLY A 189 -23.79 -2.36 -2.66
N THR A 190 -23.39 -2.08 -3.90
CA THR A 190 -22.01 -2.29 -4.41
C THR A 190 -21.16 -1.03 -4.41
N ASN A 191 -21.69 0.12 -3.98
CA ASN A 191 -20.97 1.38 -3.89
C ASN A 191 -21.03 1.90 -2.46
N LEU A 192 -19.91 1.82 -1.75
CA LEU A 192 -19.81 2.16 -0.35
C LEU A 192 -19.12 3.51 -0.13
N ASN A 193 -19.47 4.14 0.97
CA ASN A 193 -18.71 5.21 1.60
C ASN A 193 -18.54 4.87 3.10
N GLN A 194 -17.75 5.67 3.82
CA GLN A 194 -17.46 5.45 5.24
C GLN A 194 -18.72 5.24 6.11
N SER A 195 -19.77 6.04 5.91
CA SER A 195 -21.02 5.92 6.69
C SER A 195 -21.77 4.61 6.43
N MET A 196 -21.71 4.08 5.21
CA MET A 196 -22.26 2.78 4.86
C MET A 196 -21.44 1.63 5.48
N VAL A 197 -20.11 1.77 5.53
CA VAL A 197 -19.24 0.80 6.23
C VAL A 197 -19.59 0.74 7.71
N PHE A 198 -19.77 1.90 8.36
CA PHE A 198 -20.23 1.94 9.75
C PHE A 198 -21.63 1.29 9.93
N ALA A 199 -22.56 1.50 8.99
CA ALA A 199 -23.86 0.85 8.99
C ALA A 199 -23.77 -0.68 8.88
N ILE A 200 -22.82 -1.21 8.08
CA ILE A 200 -22.55 -2.64 7.94
C ILE A 200 -22.10 -3.23 9.28
N VAL A 201 -21.14 -2.60 9.95
CA VAL A 201 -20.63 -3.08 11.25
C VAL A 201 -21.71 -3.02 12.32
N THR A 202 -22.41 -1.88 12.45
CA THR A 202 -23.46 -1.72 13.46
C THR A 202 -24.66 -2.65 13.23
N LYS A 203 -24.97 -2.97 11.96
CA LYS A 203 -25.95 -4.03 11.63
C LYS A 203 -25.46 -5.41 12.07
N ALA A 204 -24.20 -5.77 11.82
CA ALA A 204 -23.65 -7.05 12.25
C ALA A 204 -23.71 -7.22 13.77
N ILE A 205 -23.45 -6.14 14.52
CA ILE A 205 -23.53 -6.11 15.99
C ILE A 205 -24.99 -6.18 16.47
N SER A 206 -25.87 -5.32 15.97
CA SER A 206 -27.27 -5.23 16.42
C SER A 206 -28.10 -6.47 16.07
N SER A 207 -27.76 -7.16 14.99
CA SER A 207 -28.34 -8.46 14.61
C SER A 207 -27.72 -9.65 15.36
N GLN A 208 -26.76 -9.41 16.27
CA GLN A 208 -26.03 -10.43 17.04
C GLN A 208 -25.20 -11.39 16.17
N ALA A 209 -24.93 -11.04 14.92
CA ALA A 209 -24.03 -11.80 14.05
C ALA A 209 -22.56 -11.64 14.48
N LEU A 210 -22.20 -10.50 15.06
CA LEU A 210 -20.95 -10.24 15.78
C LEU A 210 -21.27 -9.71 17.18
N PRO A 211 -20.47 -10.01 18.22
CA PRO A 211 -20.63 -9.39 19.52
C PRO A 211 -20.19 -7.92 19.47
N PHE A 212 -20.73 -7.08 20.35
CA PHE A 212 -20.08 -5.82 20.69
C PHE A 212 -18.88 -6.10 21.62
N ASN A 213 -17.77 -5.44 21.35
CA ASN A 213 -16.50 -5.58 22.07
C ASN A 213 -15.75 -4.25 21.96
N GLU A 214 -15.46 -3.61 23.10
CA GLU A 214 -14.72 -2.35 23.18
C GLU A 214 -13.24 -2.49 22.77
N ASN A 215 -12.73 -3.73 22.71
CA ASN A 215 -11.42 -4.03 22.12
C ASN A 215 -11.54 -4.66 20.72
N GLY A 216 -12.70 -4.57 20.08
CA GLY A 216 -12.92 -5.12 18.75
C GLY A 216 -12.46 -4.15 17.66
N ILE A 217 -11.73 -4.66 16.67
CA ILE A 217 -11.53 -4.01 15.37
C ILE A 217 -12.41 -4.75 14.36
N TYR A 218 -13.41 -4.08 13.82
CA TYR A 218 -14.40 -4.69 12.92
C TYR A 218 -14.02 -4.38 11.47
N PHE A 219 -13.41 -5.36 10.81
CA PHE A 219 -12.99 -5.27 9.43
C PHE A 219 -14.16 -5.61 8.50
N VAL A 220 -14.52 -4.67 7.64
CA VAL A 220 -15.36 -4.91 6.46
C VAL A 220 -14.43 -5.23 5.29
N LEU A 221 -14.45 -6.48 4.86
CA LEU A 221 -13.63 -6.96 3.75
C LEU A 221 -14.50 -7.07 2.51
N THR A 222 -14.26 -6.20 1.53
CA THR A 222 -15.12 -6.12 0.34
C THR A 222 -14.78 -7.19 -0.68
N SER A 223 -15.79 -7.80 -1.33
CA SER A 223 -15.56 -8.65 -2.50
C SER A 223 -15.07 -7.80 -3.68
N PHE A 224 -14.45 -8.45 -4.67
CA PHE A 224 -13.77 -7.79 -5.80
C PHE A 224 -14.69 -6.89 -6.66
N ASP A 225 -16.02 -7.01 -6.53
CA ASP A 225 -17.03 -6.29 -7.29
C ASP A 225 -17.72 -5.16 -6.49
N VAL A 226 -17.27 -4.90 -5.27
CA VAL A 226 -17.73 -3.78 -4.45
C VAL A 226 -16.73 -2.63 -4.56
N ASN A 227 -17.25 -1.47 -4.93
CA ASN A 227 -16.50 -0.22 -5.01
C ASN A 227 -16.68 0.56 -3.69
N GLU A 228 -15.58 0.91 -3.04
CA GLU A 228 -15.58 1.81 -1.88
C GLU A 228 -14.92 3.13 -2.30
N THR A 229 -15.39 4.25 -1.74
CA THR A 229 -15.04 5.60 -2.21
C THR A 229 -13.53 5.90 -2.18
N GLU A 230 -12.84 5.43 -1.14
CA GLU A 230 -11.40 5.68 -0.92
C GLU A 230 -10.53 4.58 -1.51
N PHE A 231 -11.08 3.37 -1.65
CA PHE A 231 -10.41 2.27 -2.31
C PHE A 231 -9.99 2.62 -3.75
N CYS A 232 -8.75 2.31 -4.09
CA CYS A 232 -8.11 2.61 -5.38
C CYS A 232 -7.85 4.10 -5.70
N THR A 233 -8.32 5.03 -4.87
CA THR A 233 -8.17 6.47 -5.11
C THR A 233 -7.16 7.10 -4.14
N SER A 234 -7.42 6.95 -2.84
CA SER A 234 -6.59 7.46 -1.74
C SER A 234 -5.86 6.33 -1.01
N ALA A 235 -6.52 5.19 -0.78
CA ALA A 235 -5.99 4.10 0.05
C ALA A 235 -6.40 2.70 -0.45
N CYS A 236 -5.83 1.67 0.15
CA CYS A 236 -6.18 0.27 -0.08
C CYS A 236 -7.03 -0.31 1.06
N GLY A 237 -6.98 0.35 2.21
CA GLY A 237 -7.80 0.16 3.37
C GLY A 237 -7.76 1.43 4.21
N TRP A 238 -8.56 1.46 5.25
CA TRP A 238 -8.53 2.50 6.28
C TRP A 238 -9.17 1.96 7.56
N HIS A 239 -8.87 2.57 8.69
CA HIS A 239 -9.61 2.39 9.93
C HIS A 239 -10.22 3.71 10.42
N SER A 240 -11.23 3.62 11.27
CA SER A 240 -11.99 4.74 11.81
C SER A 240 -12.67 4.31 13.11
N TYR A 241 -13.32 5.26 13.77
CA TYR A 241 -13.94 5.03 15.07
C TYR A 241 -15.27 5.78 15.22
N ASP A 242 -16.12 5.26 16.09
CA ASP A 242 -17.22 6.02 16.69
C ASP A 242 -16.89 6.32 18.14
N LEU A 243 -16.74 7.60 18.47
CA LEU A 243 -16.38 8.02 19.82
C LEU A 243 -17.50 7.74 20.84
N ALA A 244 -18.77 7.74 20.41
CA ALA A 244 -19.91 7.54 21.31
C ALA A 244 -19.96 6.11 21.86
N THR A 245 -19.71 5.12 21.00
CA THR A 245 -19.69 3.71 21.37
C THR A 245 -18.29 3.15 21.60
N LYS A 246 -17.24 3.92 21.30
CA LYS A 246 -15.83 3.48 21.25
C LYS A 246 -15.60 2.31 20.28
N LEU A 247 -16.44 2.21 19.25
CA LEU A 247 -16.33 1.17 18.24
C LEU A 247 -15.21 1.53 17.27
N ILE A 248 -14.29 0.60 17.03
CA ILE A 248 -13.22 0.74 16.03
C ILE A 248 -13.55 -0.14 14.84
N TYR A 249 -13.56 0.41 13.63
CA TYR A 249 -13.90 -0.33 12.42
C TYR A 249 -12.97 0.03 11.27
N SER A 250 -12.87 -0.87 10.31
CA SER A 250 -11.97 -0.73 9.18
C SER A 250 -12.64 -1.24 7.91
N CYS A 251 -12.24 -0.70 6.76
CA CYS A 251 -12.62 -1.21 5.45
C CYS A 251 -11.37 -1.58 4.66
N ILE A 252 -11.36 -2.75 4.03
CA ILE A 252 -10.27 -3.22 3.19
C ILE A 252 -10.85 -3.61 1.84
N GLY A 253 -10.31 -3.01 0.77
CA GLY A 253 -10.71 -3.31 -0.59
C GLY A 253 -10.01 -4.54 -1.16
N ASN A 254 -10.73 -5.35 -1.94
CA ASN A 254 -10.14 -6.46 -2.67
C ASN A 254 -9.62 -6.00 -4.04
N SER A 255 -8.29 -6.01 -4.20
CA SER A 255 -7.60 -5.56 -5.41
C SER A 255 -7.57 -6.57 -6.56
N GLU A 256 -8.30 -7.68 -6.43
CA GLU A 256 -8.36 -8.77 -7.42
C GLU A 256 -8.77 -8.29 -8.82
N LEU A 257 -9.75 -7.39 -8.92
CA LEU A 257 -10.18 -6.80 -10.20
C LEU A 257 -10.10 -5.27 -10.22
N GLN A 258 -9.77 -4.64 -9.09
CA GLN A 258 -9.76 -3.19 -8.93
C GLN A 258 -8.36 -2.74 -8.53
N CYS A 259 -7.76 -1.83 -9.32
CA CYS A 259 -6.43 -1.26 -9.11
C CYS A 259 -5.34 -2.26 -8.60
N PRO A 260 -5.16 -3.44 -9.23
CA PRO A 260 -4.21 -4.46 -8.75
C PRO A 260 -2.76 -3.97 -8.68
N GLN A 261 -2.41 -2.92 -9.43
CA GLN A 261 -1.07 -2.31 -9.40
C GLN A 261 -0.87 -1.29 -8.27
N SER A 262 -1.95 -0.74 -7.72
CA SER A 262 -1.89 0.25 -6.64
C SER A 262 -1.95 -0.41 -5.27
N CYS A 263 -2.73 -1.50 -5.17
CA CYS A 263 -3.01 -2.17 -3.90
C CYS A 263 -2.41 -3.58 -3.81
N SER A 264 -1.41 -3.87 -4.65
CA SER A 264 -0.55 -5.04 -4.50
C SER A 264 0.81 -4.79 -5.14
N VAL A 265 1.88 -5.29 -4.51
CA VAL A 265 3.24 -5.27 -5.08
C VAL A 265 3.55 -6.47 -5.96
N GLN A 266 2.67 -7.48 -5.97
CA GLN A 266 2.79 -8.63 -6.85
C GLN A 266 1.43 -9.26 -7.16
N GLN A 267 1.28 -9.83 -8.36
CA GLN A 267 0.10 -10.61 -8.72
C GLN A 267 0.36 -12.11 -8.71
N THR A 268 1.63 -12.51 -8.70
CA THR A 268 2.00 -13.91 -8.44
C THR A 268 1.76 -14.20 -6.96
N SER A 269 0.72 -14.96 -6.67
CA SER A 269 0.28 -15.27 -5.31
C SER A 269 0.96 -16.54 -4.79
N PRO A 270 1.57 -16.53 -3.58
CA PRO A 270 2.03 -17.76 -2.93
C PRO A 270 0.88 -18.72 -2.60
N ASN A 271 -0.36 -18.22 -2.47
CA ASN A 271 -1.52 -18.98 -1.99
C ASN A 271 -2.59 -19.26 -3.06
N GLY A 272 -2.32 -18.90 -4.32
CA GLY A 272 -3.26 -19.06 -5.44
C GLY A 272 -4.47 -18.11 -5.39
N ASN A 273 -4.43 -17.07 -4.54
CA ASN A 273 -5.45 -16.04 -4.43
C ASN A 273 -4.77 -14.70 -4.14
N PHE A 274 -4.50 -13.93 -5.19
CA PHE A 274 -3.70 -12.72 -5.06
C PHE A 274 -4.46 -11.59 -4.35
N GLY A 275 -5.79 -11.50 -4.53
CA GLY A 275 -6.61 -10.52 -3.83
C GLY A 275 -6.53 -10.70 -2.32
N ALA A 276 -6.66 -11.94 -1.84
CA ALA A 276 -6.52 -12.25 -0.43
C ALA A 276 -5.09 -12.00 0.10
N ASP A 277 -4.06 -12.33 -0.68
CA ASP A 277 -2.67 -12.06 -0.26
C ASP A 277 -2.38 -10.56 -0.14
N ALA A 278 -2.89 -9.76 -1.08
CA ALA A 278 -2.80 -8.31 -1.02
C ALA A 278 -3.57 -7.75 0.20
N MET A 279 -4.80 -8.23 0.42
CA MET A 279 -5.62 -7.83 1.57
C MET A 279 -4.94 -8.18 2.90
N ALA A 280 -4.25 -9.32 3.02
CA ALA A 280 -3.54 -9.68 4.26
C ALA A 280 -2.51 -8.62 4.67
N SER A 281 -1.80 -8.03 3.70
CA SER A 281 -0.86 -6.94 3.97
C SER A 281 -1.55 -5.67 4.44
N VAL A 282 -2.70 -5.33 3.87
CA VAL A 282 -3.46 -4.11 4.25
C VAL A 282 -4.16 -4.33 5.59
N ILE A 283 -4.71 -5.51 5.85
CA ILE A 283 -5.25 -5.88 7.16
C ILE A 283 -4.19 -5.75 8.25
N ALA A 284 -2.96 -6.21 8.01
CA ALA A 284 -1.87 -6.06 8.97
C ALA A 284 -1.59 -4.58 9.28
N HIS A 285 -1.56 -3.75 8.23
CA HIS A 285 -1.35 -2.30 8.31
C HIS A 285 -2.43 -1.64 9.18
N GLU A 286 -3.71 -1.77 8.80
CA GLU A 286 -4.83 -1.16 9.52
C GLU A 286 -5.01 -1.72 10.93
N ALA A 287 -4.75 -3.01 11.13
CA ALA A 287 -4.86 -3.62 12.46
C ALA A 287 -3.81 -3.08 13.43
N MET A 288 -2.59 -2.84 12.93
CA MET A 288 -1.49 -2.34 13.72
C MET A 288 -1.73 -0.87 14.11
N GLU A 289 -2.16 -0.05 13.16
CA GLU A 289 -2.55 1.34 13.39
C GLU A 289 -3.70 1.44 14.38
N ALA A 290 -4.83 0.78 14.12
CA ALA A 290 -5.96 0.75 15.05
C ALA A 290 -5.58 0.24 16.45
N THR A 291 -4.60 -0.66 16.56
CA THR A 291 -4.12 -1.14 17.87
C THR A 291 -3.34 -0.06 18.62
N THR A 292 -2.48 0.68 17.92
CA THR A 292 -1.60 1.68 18.53
C THR A 292 -2.22 3.07 18.60
N ASP A 293 -3.20 3.37 17.76
CA ASP A 293 -3.89 4.64 17.70
C ASP A 293 -5.38 4.49 17.35
N PRO A 294 -6.18 3.82 18.19
CA PRO A 294 -7.58 3.51 17.89
C PRO A 294 -8.46 4.73 17.62
N PHE A 295 -8.08 5.91 18.12
CA PHE A 295 -8.87 7.14 18.03
C PHE A 295 -8.12 8.26 17.30
N MET A 296 -7.09 7.94 16.51
CA MET A 296 -6.29 8.87 15.72
C MET A 296 -5.72 10.04 16.55
N ASN A 297 -5.31 9.76 17.79
CA ASN A 297 -4.80 10.73 18.75
C ASN A 297 -3.74 10.19 19.72
N ALA A 298 -3.21 8.98 19.55
CA ALA A 298 -2.29 8.33 20.49
C ALA A 298 -0.85 8.25 19.98
N TRP A 299 -0.60 7.72 18.78
CA TRP A 299 0.76 7.45 18.28
C TRP A 299 0.90 7.82 16.81
N PHE A 300 1.40 9.03 16.57
CA PHE A 300 1.68 9.55 15.24
C PHE A 300 2.86 10.52 15.28
N ASP A 301 3.48 10.77 14.13
CA ASP A 301 4.57 11.71 13.99
C ASP A 301 4.10 13.16 13.75
N SER A 302 5.02 14.11 13.52
CA SER A 302 4.64 15.52 13.31
C SER A 302 3.84 15.80 12.03
N ASN A 303 3.78 14.84 11.10
CA ASN A 303 2.99 14.91 9.87
C ASN A 303 1.66 14.16 9.99
N GLY A 304 1.40 13.50 11.12
CA GLY A 304 0.23 12.64 11.30
C GLY A 304 0.45 11.21 10.80
N GLU A 305 1.67 10.79 10.45
CA GLU A 305 1.92 9.41 10.02
C GLU A 305 1.95 8.48 11.24
N GLU A 306 1.10 7.45 11.21
CA GLU A 306 1.08 6.34 12.17
C GLU A 306 2.16 5.29 11.84
N ASN A 307 2.27 4.23 12.65
CA ASN A 307 3.35 3.26 12.54
C ASN A 307 3.40 2.48 11.22
N ALA A 308 2.29 1.92 10.77
CA ALA A 308 2.24 1.22 9.49
C ALA A 308 2.36 2.23 8.33
N ASP A 309 1.79 3.41 8.53
CA ASP A 309 1.92 4.60 7.71
C ASP A 309 3.33 5.13 7.55
N LYS A 310 4.32 4.77 8.38
CA LYS A 310 5.75 5.08 8.11
C LYS A 310 6.44 4.03 7.25
N CYS A 311 5.84 2.84 7.14
CA CYS A 311 6.43 1.69 6.49
C CYS A 311 5.63 1.12 5.33
N ALA A 312 4.55 1.78 4.91
CA ALA A 312 3.74 1.27 3.83
C ALA A 312 4.54 1.05 2.55
N TRP A 313 4.22 -0.05 1.89
CA TRP A 313 4.85 -0.53 0.66
C TRP A 313 6.35 -0.84 0.76
N THR A 314 6.90 -0.93 1.98
CA THR A 314 8.24 -1.47 2.23
C THR A 314 8.10 -2.88 2.79
N PHE A 315 8.94 -3.83 2.35
CA PHE A 315 8.73 -5.25 2.65
C PHE A 315 9.98 -5.93 3.24
N GLY A 316 11.09 -5.21 3.34
CA GLY A 316 12.32 -5.74 3.91
C GLY A 316 12.84 -6.95 3.15
N LYS A 317 13.35 -7.94 3.90
CA LYS A 317 13.95 -9.14 3.29
C LYS A 317 12.88 -10.04 2.66
N LEU A 318 12.96 -10.17 1.34
CA LEU A 318 12.10 -11.07 0.55
C LEU A 318 12.67 -12.49 0.45
N MET A 319 11.77 -13.47 0.51
CA MET A 319 11.99 -14.88 0.17
C MET A 319 11.14 -15.23 -1.06
N ARG A 320 11.41 -16.39 -1.69
CA ARG A 320 10.65 -16.88 -2.85
C ARG A 320 9.98 -18.20 -2.52
N SER A 321 8.68 -18.30 -2.82
CA SER A 321 7.94 -19.55 -2.78
C SER A 321 8.38 -20.48 -3.93
N SER A 322 7.86 -21.71 -3.93
CA SER A 322 8.08 -22.68 -5.01
C SER A 322 7.51 -22.23 -6.37
N ASN A 323 6.49 -21.38 -6.38
CA ASN A 323 5.90 -20.82 -7.61
C ASN A 323 6.53 -19.47 -8.02
N GLY A 324 7.59 -19.03 -7.32
CA GLY A 324 8.32 -17.80 -7.62
C GLY A 324 7.75 -16.53 -6.97
N ALA A 325 6.57 -16.60 -6.34
CA ALA A 325 5.99 -15.49 -5.59
C ALA A 325 6.90 -15.06 -4.43
N TYR A 326 6.90 -13.76 -4.11
CA TYR A 326 7.58 -13.26 -2.93
C TYR A 326 6.74 -13.49 -1.67
N TYR A 327 7.43 -13.73 -0.57
CA TYR A 327 6.86 -13.68 0.77
C TYR A 327 7.96 -13.24 1.74
N ASN A 328 7.59 -12.70 2.90
CA ASN A 328 8.56 -12.33 3.94
C ASN A 328 8.17 -12.86 5.32
N MET A 329 6.95 -13.40 5.46
CA MET A 329 6.46 -13.98 6.70
C MET A 329 5.72 -15.29 6.45
N ILE A 330 5.72 -16.16 7.46
CA ILE A 330 4.88 -17.36 7.51
C ILE A 330 3.96 -17.21 8.74
N VAL A 331 2.65 -17.20 8.49
CA VAL A 331 1.62 -17.01 9.52
C VAL A 331 0.68 -18.21 9.47
N GLY A 332 0.54 -18.93 10.59
CA GLY A 332 -0.29 -20.15 10.63
C GLY A 332 0.13 -21.22 9.62
N GLY A 333 1.41 -21.27 9.23
CA GLY A 333 1.94 -22.18 8.21
C GLY A 333 1.71 -21.73 6.76
N VAL A 334 1.16 -20.54 6.54
CA VAL A 334 0.86 -19.97 5.22
C VAL A 334 1.82 -18.81 4.93
N GLN A 335 2.30 -18.72 3.68
CA GLN A 335 3.27 -17.69 3.26
C GLN A 335 2.55 -16.39 2.91
N PHE A 336 2.99 -15.27 3.48
CA PHE A 336 2.44 -13.94 3.18
C PHE A 336 3.55 -12.93 2.93
N LEU A 337 3.21 -11.92 2.14
CA LEU A 337 4.04 -10.75 1.90
C LEU A 337 3.40 -9.55 2.60
N ILE A 338 3.94 -9.19 3.76
CA ILE A 338 3.38 -8.18 4.66
C ILE A 338 4.30 -6.96 4.70
N GLN A 339 3.74 -5.77 4.70
CA GLN A 339 4.52 -4.54 4.85
C GLN A 339 5.33 -4.56 6.17
N GLN A 340 6.48 -3.91 6.19
CA GLN A 340 7.19 -3.63 7.44
C GLN A 340 6.35 -2.72 8.33
N ASN A 341 6.69 -2.65 9.61
CA ASN A 341 6.11 -1.69 10.54
C ASN A 341 7.20 -0.85 11.19
N TRP A 342 6.85 0.33 11.71
CA TRP A 342 7.80 1.17 12.42
C TRP A 342 8.19 0.51 13.75
N ASN A 343 9.49 0.35 13.97
CA ASN A 343 10.04 -0.19 15.20
C ASN A 343 10.59 0.98 16.03
N LEU A 344 9.98 1.23 17.20
CA LEU A 344 10.33 2.37 18.06
C LEU A 344 11.72 2.27 18.68
N PHE A 345 12.29 1.08 18.80
CA PHE A 345 13.65 0.93 19.34
C PHE A 345 14.72 1.37 18.36
N ILE A 346 14.56 1.02 17.08
CA ILE A 346 15.53 1.38 16.02
C ILE A 346 15.12 2.63 15.24
N GLN A 347 13.91 3.15 15.46
CA GLN A 347 13.31 4.29 14.74
C GLN A 347 13.40 4.11 13.22
N ASN A 348 12.97 2.94 12.74
CA ASN A 348 12.99 2.59 11.33
C ASN A 348 12.00 1.45 11.03
N CYS A 349 11.71 1.23 9.75
CA CYS A 349 10.90 0.11 9.28
C CYS A 349 11.62 -1.21 9.46
N SER A 350 10.92 -2.18 10.05
CA SER A 350 11.40 -3.53 10.27
C SER A 350 10.30 -4.56 10.09
N LEU A 351 10.69 -5.82 9.87
CA LEU A 351 9.79 -6.95 10.01
C LEU A 351 9.72 -7.49 11.45
N PHE A 352 10.72 -7.17 12.29
CA PHE A 352 10.92 -7.76 13.62
C PHE A 352 11.45 -6.75 14.65
#